data_AF-A0A959EKT4-F1
#
_entry.id   AF-A0A959EKT4-F1
#
_cell.length_a   1.000
_cell.length_b   1.000
_cell.length_c   1.000
_cell.angle_alpha   90.00
_cell.angle_beta   90.00
_cell.angle_gamma   90.00
#
_symmetry.space_group_name_H-M   'P 1'
#
loop_
_entity.id
_entity.type
_entity.pdbx_description
1 polymer ?
#
loop_
_entity_poly.entity_id
_entity_poly.type
_entity_poly.pdbx_seq_one_letter_code
_entity_poly.pdbx_strand_id
1 'polypeptide(L)'
;MKTRLFRATIPALLFLAASPVAAQSPGLLGDQSLLESIRTFYEYTGFANAHWGNFLMIGVGLFFIWLAIRFGYEPLLLVPIGLGIL
;
A
#
# COMPACT_ATOMS: atom_id res chain seq x y z
N MET A 1 23.05 20.92 30.17
CA MET A 1 22.62 19.80 29.29
C MET A 1 21.11 19.87 28.92
N LYS A 2 20.56 21.01 28.45
CA LYS A 2 19.11 21.13 28.10
C LYS A 2 18.83 21.66 26.68
N THR A 3 19.87 21.87 25.88
CA THR A 3 19.77 22.60 24.60
C THR A 3 19.64 21.71 23.36
N ARG A 4 19.70 20.38 23.50
CA ARG A 4 19.46 19.43 22.39
C ARG A 4 18.04 18.88 22.35
N LEU A 5 17.27 19.05 23.42
CA LEU A 5 15.90 18.55 23.52
C LEU A 5 14.92 19.41 22.68
N PHE A 6 15.08 20.74 22.73
CA PHE A 6 14.20 21.69 22.04
C PHE A 6 14.24 21.61 20.51
N ARG A 7 15.41 21.26 19.93
CA ARG A 7 15.60 21.16 18.47
C ARG A 7 14.95 19.92 17.84
N ALA A 8 14.69 18.87 18.64
CA ALA A 8 14.01 17.65 18.17
C ALA A 8 12.52 17.66 18.54
N THR A 9 12.17 18.20 19.72
CA THR A 9 10.78 18.16 20.20
C THR A 9 9.86 19.13 19.45
N ILE A 10 10.28 20.36 19.13
CA ILE A 10 9.39 21.31 18.40
C ILE A 10 8.98 20.81 17.01
N PRO A 11 9.89 20.35 16.14
CA PRO A 11 9.46 19.83 14.84
C PRO A 11 8.65 18.53 14.98
N ALA A 12 8.93 17.69 15.99
CA ALA A 12 8.13 16.50 16.28
C ALA A 12 6.70 16.87 16.74
N LEU A 13 6.54 17.95 17.51
CA LEU A 13 5.24 18.43 18.00
C LEU A 13 4.45 19.12 16.88
N LEU A 14 5.13 19.86 16.00
CA LEU A 14 4.54 20.43 14.79
C LEU A 14 4.13 19.33 13.80
N PHE A 15 4.95 18.29 13.64
CA PHE A 15 4.63 17.12 12.81
C PHE A 15 3.48 16.30 13.39
N LEU A 16 3.40 16.18 14.72
CA LEU A 16 2.26 15.54 15.40
C LEU A 16 0.97 16.35 15.19
N ALA A 17 1.03 17.68 15.27
CA ALA A 17 -0.12 18.56 15.03
C ALA A 17 -0.53 18.66 13.54
N ALA A 18 0.42 18.47 12.62
CA ALA A 18 0.18 18.47 11.17
C ALA A 18 -0.07 17.06 10.59
N SER A 19 0.01 16.01 11.42
CA SER A 19 -0.32 14.66 10.98
C SER A 19 -1.84 14.53 10.80
N PRO A 20 -2.31 13.79 9.79
CA PRO A 20 -3.74 13.54 9.59
C PRO A 20 -4.39 12.74 10.75
N VAL A 21 -3.62 12.37 11.78
CA VAL A 21 -4.08 11.62 12.97
C VAL A 21 -4.93 12.45 13.94
N ALA A 22 -5.00 13.77 13.77
CA ALA A 22 -5.89 14.64 14.54
C ALA A 22 -7.26 14.86 13.84
N ALA A 23 -7.40 14.45 12.57
CA ALA A 23 -8.65 14.58 11.82
C ALA A 23 -9.64 13.43 12.10
N GLN A 24 -9.22 12.40 12.84
CA GLN A 24 -10.11 11.32 13.24
C GLN A 24 -10.93 11.77 14.44
N SER A 25 -12.01 12.48 14.11
CA SER A 25 -12.99 13.01 15.04
C SER A 25 -13.48 11.90 15.97
N PRO A 26 -13.67 12.14 17.28
CA PRO A 26 -14.26 11.16 18.16
C PRO A 26 -15.75 11.03 17.79
N GLY A 27 -16.03 10.12 16.87
CA GLY A 27 -17.39 9.74 16.49
C GLY A 27 -18.07 9.08 17.68
N LEU A 28 -18.94 9.83 18.34
CA LEU A 28 -19.84 9.36 19.37
C LEU A 28 -20.97 8.55 18.72
N LEU A 29 -21.17 7.33 19.23
CA LEU A 29 -22.24 6.36 18.93
C LEU A 29 -22.06 5.52 17.64
N GLY A 30 -22.27 4.22 17.82
CA GLY A 30 -21.93 3.16 16.89
C GLY A 30 -22.54 3.30 15.49
N ASP A 31 -21.89 2.58 14.56
CA ASP A 31 -22.17 2.40 13.13
C ASP A 31 -21.32 3.25 12.16
N GLN A 32 -21.03 4.51 12.47
CA GLN A 32 -20.30 5.38 11.52
C GLN A 32 -18.78 5.16 11.46
N SER A 33 -18.17 4.66 12.54
CA SER A 33 -16.71 4.40 12.58
C SER A 33 -16.29 3.19 11.75
N LEU A 34 -17.17 2.19 11.64
CA LEU A 34 -16.91 0.99 10.83
C LEU A 34 -16.93 1.33 9.35
N LEU A 35 -17.90 2.14 8.91
CA LEU A 35 -17.98 2.60 7.53
C LEU A 35 -16.75 3.44 7.15
N GLU A 36 -16.32 4.36 8.01
CA GLU A 36 -15.11 5.17 7.79
C GLU A 36 -13.83 4.31 7.74
N SER A 37 -13.74 3.31 8.63
CA SER A 37 -12.59 2.38 8.67
C SER A 37 -12.52 1.51 7.41
N ILE A 38 -13.67 0.99 6.96
CA ILE A 38 -13.76 0.20 5.73
C ILE A 38 -13.47 1.06 4.50
N ARG A 39 -13.95 2.31 4.47
CA ARG A 39 -13.65 3.26 3.39
C ARG A 39 -12.17 3.58 3.31
N THR A 40 -11.54 3.86 4.44
CA THR A 40 -10.09 4.09 4.52
C THR A 40 -9.31 2.83 4.11
N PHE A 41 -9.71 1.66 4.59
CA PHE A 41 -9.07 0.38 4.21
C PHE A 41 -9.21 0.11 2.70
N TYR A 42 -10.35 0.48 2.11
CA TYR A 42 -10.59 0.40 0.68
C TYR A 42 -9.72 1.37 -0.11
N GLU A 43 -9.52 2.61 0.36
CA GLU A 43 -8.66 3.58 -0.33
C GLU A 43 -7.15 3.23 -0.24
N TYR A 44 -6.71 2.56 0.84
CA TYR A 44 -5.31 2.15 1.02
C TYR A 44 -4.98 0.73 0.55
N THR A 45 -5.97 -0.08 0.16
CA THR A 45 -5.69 -1.39 -0.44
C THR A 45 -5.05 -1.24 -1.82
N GLY A 46 -4.12 -2.14 -2.12
CA GLY A 46 -3.47 -2.24 -3.43
C GLY A 46 -4.44 -2.44 -4.60
N PHE A 47 -5.70 -2.80 -4.33
CA PHE A 47 -6.77 -2.87 -5.32
C PHE A 47 -7.39 -1.51 -5.68
N ALA A 48 -7.48 -0.54 -4.77
CA ALA A 48 -7.97 0.81 -5.11
C ALA A 48 -6.89 1.70 -5.70
N ASN A 49 -5.62 1.44 -5.31
CA ASN A 49 -4.44 2.03 -5.95
C ASN A 49 -3.95 1.19 -7.13
N ALA A 50 -4.74 0.23 -7.62
CA ALA A 50 -4.42 -0.54 -8.81
C ALA A 50 -4.52 0.37 -10.04
N HIS A 51 -3.46 1.14 -10.26
CA HIS A 51 -3.31 1.94 -11.46
C HIS A 51 -3.18 1.04 -12.69
N TRP A 52 -3.44 1.62 -13.86
CA TRP A 52 -3.36 0.92 -15.15
C TRP A 52 -2.02 0.17 -15.36
N GLY A 53 -0.92 0.71 -14.80
CA GLY A 53 0.39 0.06 -14.82
C GLY A 53 0.44 -1.28 -14.08
N ASN A 54 -0.25 -1.43 -12.93
CA ASN A 54 -0.30 -2.68 -12.18
C ASN A 54 -1.06 -3.75 -12.96
N PHE A 55 -2.18 -3.40 -13.60
CA PHE A 55 -2.92 -4.33 -14.46
C PHE A 55 -2.08 -4.85 -15.64
N LEU A 56 -1.28 -3.97 -16.26
CA LEU A 56 -0.34 -4.36 -17.31
C LEU A 56 0.76 -5.29 -16.77
N MET A 57 1.34 -5.00 -15.60
CA MET A 57 2.37 -5.85 -14.99
C MET A 57 1.84 -7.25 -14.66
N ILE A 58 0.63 -7.34 -14.08
CA ILE A 58 -0.04 -8.62 -13.81
C ILE A 58 -0.29 -9.38 -15.12
N GLY A 59 -0.79 -8.70 -16.14
CA GLY A 59 -1.02 -9.30 -17.46
C GLY A 59 0.26 -9.85 -18.11
N VAL A 60 1.36 -9.12 -18.01
CA VAL A 60 2.68 -9.55 -18.51
C VAL A 60 3.22 -10.72 -17.69
N GLY A 61 3.11 -10.69 -16.35
CA GLY A 61 3.52 -11.78 -15.47
C GLY A 61 2.79 -13.09 -15.78
N LEU A 62 1.46 -13.04 -15.95
CA LEU A 62 0.66 -14.20 -16.37
C LEU A 62 1.00 -14.67 -17.79
N PHE A 63 1.29 -13.75 -18.72
CA PHE A 63 1.70 -14.11 -20.07
C PHE A 63 3.02 -14.91 -20.09
N PHE A 64 4.00 -14.52 -19.28
CA PHE A 64 5.26 -15.27 -19.13
C PHE A 64 5.07 -16.65 -18.49
N ILE A 65 4.19 -16.77 -17.48
CA ILE A 65 3.83 -18.06 -16.89
C ILE A 65 3.15 -18.96 -17.93
N TRP A 66 2.24 -18.40 -18.72
CA TRP A 66 1.55 -19.13 -19.79
C TRP A 66 2.53 -19.65 -20.86
N LEU A 67 3.50 -18.82 -21.26
CA LEU A 67 4.53 -19.21 -22.23
C LEU A 67 5.42 -20.33 -21.68
N ALA A 68 5.81 -20.26 -20.40
CA ALA A 68 6.64 -21.26 -19.73
C ALA A 68 5.97 -22.64 -19.70
N ILE A 69 4.67 -22.70 -19.39
CA ILE A 69 3.91 -23.95 -19.31
C ILE A 69 3.61 -24.51 -20.70
N ARG A 70 3.21 -23.65 -21.65
CA ARG A 70 2.73 -24.10 -22.97
C ARG A 70 3.86 -24.47 -23.93
N PHE A 71 4.98 -23.76 -23.88
CA PHE A 71 6.07 -23.93 -24.84
C PHE A 71 7.32 -24.61 -24.24
N GLY A 72 7.34 -24.91 -22.93
CA GLY A 72 8.42 -25.67 -22.31
C GLY A 72 9.77 -24.96 -22.29
N TYR A 73 9.80 -23.65 -22.56
CA TYR A 73 11.01 -22.84 -22.44
C TYR A 73 11.37 -22.67 -20.96
N GLU A 74 12.49 -23.25 -20.57
CA GLU A 74 13.17 -23.11 -19.26
C GLU A 74 12.23 -22.73 -18.09
N PRO A 75 11.31 -23.65 -17.70
CA PRO A 75 10.29 -23.37 -16.70
C PRO A 75 10.88 -23.01 -15.34
N LEU A 76 12.14 -23.39 -15.07
CA LEU A 76 12.86 -23.00 -13.87
C LEU A 76 13.16 -21.50 -13.77
N LEU A 77 13.18 -20.76 -14.88
CA LEU A 77 13.55 -19.33 -14.92
C LEU A 77 12.36 -18.41 -15.23
N LEU A 78 11.50 -18.78 -16.18
CA LEU A 78 10.35 -17.92 -16.55
C LEU A 78 9.25 -17.89 -15.49
N VAL A 79 9.07 -18.98 -14.73
CA VAL A 79 8.05 -19.04 -13.66
C VAL A 79 8.41 -18.15 -12.46
N PRO A 80 9.64 -18.16 -11.93
CA PRO A 80 10.05 -17.21 -10.89
C PRO A 80 9.97 -15.74 -11.32
N ILE A 81 10.26 -15.43 -12.59
CA ILE A 81 10.17 -14.05 -13.10
C ILE A 81 8.71 -13.60 -13.20
N GLY A 82 7.81 -14.44 -13.70
CA GLY A 82 6.38 -14.13 -13.77
C GLY A 82 5.69 -14.01 -12.41
N LEU A 83 6.12 -14.80 -11.42
CA LEU A 83 5.66 -14.70 -10.03
C LEU A 83 6.31 -13.53 -9.26
N GLY A 84 7.52 -13.11 -9.59
CA GLY A 84 8.19 -12.00 -8.92
C GLY A 84 7.67 -10.62 -9.31
N ILE A 85 6.97 -10.52 -10.43
CA ILE A 85 6.34 -9.29 -10.95
C ILE A 85 4.90 -9.11 -10.42
N LEU A 86 4.27 -10.20 -9.94
CA LEU A 86 2.90 -10.24 -9.40
C LEU A 86 2.88 -9.98 -7.89
#